data_AF-A0AAD5WB91-F1
#
_entry.id   AF-A0AAD5WB91-F1
#
_cell.length_a   1.000
_cell.length_b   1.000
_cell.length_c   1.000
_cell.angle_alpha   90.00
_cell.angle_beta   90.00
_cell.angle_gamma   90.00
#
_symmetry.space_group_name_H-M   'P 1'
#
loop_
_entity.id
_entity.type
_entity.pdbx_description
1 polymer ?
#
loop_
_entity_poly.entity_id
_entity_poly.type
_entity_poly.pdbx_seq_one_letter_code
_entity_poly.pdbx_strand_id
1 'polypeptide(L)'
;MTLANDNEALYDEIIASATTDYLQVCLINKGRGTPFISALELRQLNRNMYPDANSTLSLLTFVRLNLGLSDISLTRYPNDIYDRFWTNYTDVTWKNIYTDSIVKPDRDFETPSVVMQTAAITSSPKQSLNISWHSNDNSTEFIAILHIGEIQNIPSTDMREFDILINGILVANDIVPIKLSGGIVIYGIRSFTSYKISLKATSNSTLPPLLNGFELYIVVPLKGVPTDGGDDNRSKVPKSNESVRTNPAENNHEKNYANTPEANTQGINAGPNNGDGPKHNIAGDGMWDFENRRFSYDDLIRITNKFQIKIGTGGFGNVYVGALENGTQVAVKLRSQSSRQGVREFLTEAQNLTRVHHKNLVSLLGYCMDGDHMALVYEYMPEGNLQDKLKGEDYFYTERPLTWKQRLRIAYESAQGLEYLHMACNPPLIHRDVKTNNILLNKNLEAKLADFGLSKAFDKDGSSNIPFSTRVVGTLGYLDPE
;
A
#
# COMPACT_ATOMS: atom_id res chain seq x y z
N MET A 1 5.50 -19.47 -2.32
CA MET A 1 4.11 -19.25 -2.77
C MET A 1 4.05 -19.38 -4.28
N THR A 2 2.93 -19.78 -4.89
CA THR A 2 2.72 -19.71 -6.35
C THR A 2 1.53 -18.80 -6.56
N LEU A 3 1.76 -17.64 -7.16
CA LEU A 3 0.70 -16.71 -7.53
C LEU A 3 -0.08 -17.31 -8.71
N ALA A 4 -1.38 -17.47 -8.54
CA ALA A 4 -2.29 -17.81 -9.64
C ALA A 4 -2.93 -16.55 -10.25
N ASN A 5 -3.02 -15.45 -9.48
CA ASN A 5 -3.65 -14.18 -9.86
C ASN A 5 -2.82 -12.97 -9.36
N ASP A 6 -2.59 -11.98 -10.24
CA ASP A 6 -1.74 -10.79 -9.99
C ASP A 6 -2.47 -9.62 -9.29
N ASN A 7 -3.64 -9.85 -8.69
CA ASN A 7 -4.40 -8.82 -7.97
C ASN A 7 -4.15 -8.81 -6.46
N GLU A 8 -3.43 -9.80 -5.93
CA GLU A 8 -3.13 -9.92 -4.50
C GLU A 8 -1.65 -9.64 -4.25
N ALA A 9 -1.37 -8.62 -3.44
CA ALA A 9 -0.04 -8.43 -2.89
C ALA A 9 0.18 -9.47 -1.80
N LEU A 10 1.13 -10.36 -2.01
CA LEU A 10 1.54 -11.36 -1.02
C LEU A 10 2.89 -10.92 -0.46
N TYR A 11 2.96 -10.79 0.87
CA TYR A 11 4.19 -10.51 1.58
C TYR A 11 4.43 -11.62 2.59
N ASP A 12 5.69 -12.02 2.73
CA ASP A 12 6.16 -12.90 3.78
C ASP A 12 7.13 -12.07 4.64
N GLU A 13 6.98 -12.12 5.95
CA GLU A 13 7.87 -11.44 6.90
C GLU A 13 8.65 -12.48 7.69
N ILE A 14 9.97 -12.31 7.76
CA ILE A 14 10.87 -13.21 8.49
C ILE A 14 11.68 -12.39 9.49
N ILE A 15 11.68 -12.83 10.73
CA ILE A 15 12.56 -12.32 11.78
C ILE A 15 13.71 -13.29 11.94
N ALA A 16 14.93 -12.81 11.75
CA ALA A 16 16.14 -13.61 11.84
C ALA A 16 17.27 -12.82 12.51
N SER A 17 18.10 -13.53 13.27
CA SER A 17 19.34 -12.97 13.80
C SER A 17 20.41 -12.94 12.70
N ALA A 18 20.86 -11.75 12.31
CA ALA A 18 21.99 -11.60 11.41
C ALA A 18 23.28 -12.08 12.10
N THR A 19 23.95 -13.08 11.52
CA THR A 19 25.24 -13.61 11.98
C THR A 19 26.43 -13.04 11.21
N THR A 20 26.15 -12.33 10.11
CA THR A 20 27.09 -11.70 9.19
C THR A 20 26.60 -10.30 8.79
N ASP A 21 27.47 -9.51 8.18
CA ASP A 21 27.21 -8.16 7.65
C ASP A 21 26.54 -8.16 6.25
N TYR A 22 26.36 -9.35 5.67
CA TYR A 22 25.66 -9.57 4.41
C TYR A 22 24.52 -10.59 4.58
N LEU A 23 23.45 -10.42 3.78
CA LEU A 23 22.35 -11.36 3.64
C LEU A 23 22.33 -11.88 2.20
N GLN A 24 22.23 -13.20 2.03
CA GLN A 24 22.06 -13.82 0.71
C GLN A 24 20.62 -14.28 0.54
N VAL A 25 19.93 -13.73 -0.46
CA VAL A 25 18.57 -14.15 -0.83
C VAL A 25 18.64 -14.95 -2.12
N CYS A 26 18.16 -16.20 -2.06
CA CYS A 26 18.21 -17.12 -3.20
C CYS A 26 16.81 -17.43 -3.72
N LEU A 27 16.56 -17.11 -4.98
CA LEU A 27 15.33 -17.45 -5.67
C LEU A 27 15.45 -18.81 -6.37
N ILE A 28 14.74 -19.82 -5.84
CA ILE A 28 14.82 -21.19 -6.34
C ILE A 28 13.55 -21.53 -7.14
N ASN A 29 13.73 -21.92 -8.40
CA ASN A 29 12.64 -22.46 -9.21
C ASN A 29 12.31 -23.90 -8.80
N LYS A 30 11.13 -24.11 -8.22
CA LYS A 30 10.62 -25.43 -7.81
C LYS A 30 9.74 -26.10 -8.89
N GLY A 31 9.86 -25.71 -10.16
CA GLY A 31 9.11 -26.26 -11.28
C GLY A 31 7.70 -25.71 -11.45
N ARG A 32 7.37 -24.56 -10.84
CA ARG A 32 6.04 -23.93 -10.87
C ARG A 32 6.00 -22.55 -11.52
N GLY A 33 7.01 -22.22 -12.32
CA GLY A 33 7.12 -20.92 -13.00
C GLY A 33 8.46 -20.24 -12.75
N THR A 34 8.58 -18.98 -13.16
CA THR A 34 9.78 -18.16 -12.93
C THR A 34 9.70 -17.51 -11.55
N PRO A 35 10.65 -17.78 -10.64
CA PRO A 35 10.71 -17.08 -9.36
C PRO A 35 10.93 -15.58 -9.58
N PHE A 36 10.24 -14.75 -8.81
CA PHE A 36 10.47 -13.32 -8.76
C PHE A 36 10.17 -12.79 -7.35
N ILE A 37 10.74 -11.64 -7.03
CA ILE A 37 10.44 -10.81 -5.86
C ILE A 37 10.19 -9.40 -6.40
N SER A 38 9.11 -8.77 -5.96
CA SER A 38 8.81 -7.37 -6.33
C SER A 38 9.56 -6.38 -5.43
N ALA A 39 9.69 -6.69 -4.14
CA ALA A 39 10.41 -5.88 -3.17
C ALA A 39 11.04 -6.75 -2.08
N LEU A 40 12.23 -6.35 -1.62
CA LEU A 40 12.91 -6.89 -0.45
C LEU A 40 13.21 -5.74 0.51
N GLU A 41 12.53 -5.73 1.66
CA GLU A 41 12.74 -4.73 2.70
C GLU A 41 13.50 -5.34 3.88
N LEU A 42 14.49 -4.61 4.39
CA LEU A 42 15.23 -4.98 5.59
C LEU A 42 15.00 -3.92 6.66
N ARG A 43 14.38 -4.32 7.77
CA ARG A 43 14.12 -3.45 8.93
C ARG A 43 14.94 -3.95 10.11
N GLN A 44 15.78 -3.08 10.66
CA GLN A 44 16.57 -3.41 11.84
C GLN A 44 15.68 -3.32 13.09
N LEU A 45 15.62 -4.41 13.85
CA LEU A 45 14.94 -4.46 15.14
C LEU A 45 15.94 -4.23 16.28
N ASN A 46 15.42 -3.87 17.45
CA ASN A 46 16.23 -3.87 18.66
C ASN A 46 16.72 -5.29 18.97
N ARG A 47 17.98 -5.43 19.40
CA ARG A 47 18.68 -6.71 19.56
C ARG A 47 18.00 -7.69 20.52
N ASN A 48 17.25 -7.16 21.49
CA ASN A 48 16.56 -7.99 22.49
C ASN A 48 15.16 -8.42 22.04
N MET A 49 14.68 -7.92 20.89
CA MET A 49 13.37 -8.29 20.37
C MET A 49 13.39 -9.69 19.78
N TYR A 50 12.30 -10.43 20.01
CA TYR A 50 12.08 -11.78 19.49
C TYR A 50 13.24 -12.74 19.81
N PRO A 51 13.50 -13.06 21.10
CA PRO A 51 14.64 -13.88 21.52
C PRO A 51 14.66 -15.29 20.91
N ASP A 52 13.50 -15.79 20.46
CA ASP A 52 13.38 -17.08 19.77
C ASP A 52 14.00 -17.07 18.35
N ALA A 53 14.18 -15.88 17.74
CA ALA A 53 14.97 -15.72 16.53
C ALA A 53 16.46 -15.58 16.88
N ASN A 54 17.24 -16.62 16.58
CA ASN A 54 18.66 -16.69 16.93
C ASN A 54 19.50 -17.26 15.79
N SER A 55 20.77 -17.60 16.05
CA SER A 55 21.68 -18.13 15.03
C SER A 55 21.24 -19.47 14.41
N THR A 56 20.27 -20.16 15.02
CA THR A 56 19.77 -21.47 14.57
C THR A 56 18.31 -21.47 14.15
N LEU A 57 17.53 -20.48 14.57
CA LEU A 57 16.09 -20.41 14.35
C LEU A 57 15.71 -19.04 13.78
N SER A 58 14.78 -19.05 12.85
CA SER A 58 14.10 -17.85 12.36
C SER A 58 12.60 -17.97 12.60
N LEU A 59 11.91 -16.82 12.67
CA LEU A 59 10.47 -16.75 12.84
C LEU A 59 9.84 -16.26 11.55
N LEU A 60 9.02 -17.09 10.92
CA LEU A 60 8.18 -16.69 9.80
C LEU A 60 6.85 -16.20 10.34
N THR A 61 6.49 -14.95 10.08
CA THR A 61 5.23 -14.37 10.55
C THR A 61 4.05 -15.09 9.90
N PHE A 62 3.20 -15.70 10.71
CA PHE A 62 1.94 -16.27 10.26
C PHE A 62 0.81 -15.24 10.30
N VAL A 63 0.70 -14.50 11.42
CA VAL A 63 -0.20 -13.35 11.52
C VAL A 63 0.28 -12.39 12.62
N ARG A 64 0.03 -11.09 12.43
CA ARG A 64 0.19 -10.04 13.44
C ARG A 64 -1.06 -9.18 13.46
N LEU A 65 -1.75 -9.18 14.59
CA LEU A 65 -3.11 -8.63 14.74
C LEU A 65 -3.15 -7.48 15.73
N ASN A 66 -3.80 -6.40 15.32
CA ASN A 66 -4.30 -5.36 16.20
C ASN A 66 -5.79 -5.63 16.50
N LEU A 67 -6.12 -5.94 17.76
CA LEU A 67 -7.45 -6.38 18.13
C LEU A 67 -8.34 -5.23 18.58
N GLY A 68 -9.64 -5.36 18.29
CA GLY A 68 -10.63 -4.36 18.68
C GLY A 68 -10.93 -3.31 17.60
N LEU A 69 -10.51 -3.57 16.35
CA LEU A 69 -10.82 -2.74 15.18
C LEU A 69 -11.39 -3.61 14.06
N SER A 70 -12.34 -3.06 13.30
CA SER A 70 -13.07 -3.80 12.25
C SER A 70 -12.83 -3.27 10.84
N ASP A 71 -12.02 -2.22 10.70
CA ASP A 71 -11.65 -1.72 9.38
C ASP A 71 -10.50 -2.54 8.78
N ILE A 72 -10.26 -2.31 7.49
CA ILE A 72 -9.20 -2.98 6.72
C ILE A 72 -7.87 -2.22 6.75
N SER A 73 -7.73 -1.22 7.62
CA SER A 73 -6.50 -0.44 7.72
C SER A 73 -5.40 -1.25 8.39
N LEU A 74 -4.15 -0.85 8.10
CA LEU A 74 -2.96 -1.43 8.66
C LEU A 74 -2.30 -0.42 9.56
N THR A 75 -1.80 -0.88 10.71
CA THR A 75 -0.88 -0.09 11.52
C THR A 75 0.55 -0.43 11.09
N ARG A 76 1.31 0.60 10.71
CA ARG A 76 2.70 0.56 10.21
C ARG A 76 3.42 1.85 10.60
N TYR A 77 4.59 2.15 10.03
CA TYR A 77 5.23 3.46 10.17
C TYR A 77 4.25 4.59 9.79
N PRO A 78 4.24 5.74 10.50
CA PRO A 78 5.08 6.12 11.64
C PRO A 78 4.59 5.61 13.00
N ASN A 79 3.45 4.91 13.06
CA ASN A 79 2.88 4.44 14.32
C ASN A 79 3.64 3.24 14.91
N ASP A 80 4.21 2.39 14.06
CA ASP A 80 5.22 1.40 14.43
C ASP A 80 6.59 1.85 13.88
N ILE A 81 7.53 2.16 14.76
CA ILE A 81 8.87 2.62 14.38
C ILE A 81 9.69 1.56 13.63
N TYR A 82 9.34 0.28 13.81
CA TYR A 82 9.96 -0.85 13.12
C TYR A 82 9.24 -1.20 11.81
N ASP A 83 8.17 -0.46 11.47
CA ASP A 83 7.39 -0.59 10.26
C ASP A 83 6.78 -1.99 10.02
N ARG A 84 6.52 -2.71 11.12
CA ARG A 84 5.85 -4.01 11.13
C ARG A 84 4.40 -3.86 10.68
N PHE A 85 3.91 -4.88 9.98
CA PHE A 85 2.52 -4.94 9.51
C PHE A 85 1.60 -5.46 10.61
N TRP A 86 0.76 -4.59 11.17
CA TRP A 86 -0.31 -4.96 12.09
C TRP A 86 -1.67 -4.89 11.40
N THR A 87 -2.33 -6.03 11.29
CA THR A 87 -3.64 -6.14 10.65
C THR A 87 -4.75 -5.99 11.68
N ASN A 88 -5.68 -5.06 11.44
CA ASN A 88 -6.83 -4.89 12.30
C ASN A 88 -7.73 -6.14 12.24
N TYR A 89 -8.17 -6.61 13.41
CA TYR A 89 -9.02 -7.78 13.51
C TYR A 89 -10.03 -7.69 14.66
N THR A 90 -11.23 -8.17 14.40
CA THR A 90 -12.26 -8.41 15.41
C THR A 90 -13.15 -9.57 14.98
N ASP A 91 -13.83 -10.18 15.94
CA ASP A 91 -14.81 -11.24 15.71
C ASP A 91 -16.22 -10.70 16.02
N VAL A 92 -17.23 -11.24 15.34
CA VAL A 92 -18.64 -10.84 15.52
C VAL A 92 -19.17 -11.07 16.94
N THR A 93 -18.54 -11.96 17.70
CA THR A 93 -18.89 -12.25 19.10
C THR A 93 -18.20 -11.32 20.11
N TRP A 94 -17.26 -10.51 19.63
CA TRP A 94 -16.46 -9.62 20.47
C TRP A 94 -17.04 -8.22 20.52
N LYS A 95 -16.72 -7.53 21.60
CA LYS A 95 -16.93 -6.10 21.76
C LYS A 95 -15.58 -5.41 21.71
N ASN A 96 -15.51 -4.36 20.91
CA ASN A 96 -14.33 -3.55 20.73
C ASN A 96 -14.31 -2.43 21.78
N ILE A 97 -13.14 -2.18 22.37
CA ILE A 97 -12.91 -1.08 23.30
C ILE A 97 -11.63 -0.35 22.93
N TYR A 98 -11.56 0.94 23.26
CA TYR A 98 -10.43 1.80 22.94
C TYR A 98 -10.20 2.83 24.05
N THR A 99 -9.02 3.43 24.04
CA THR A 99 -8.65 4.56 24.91
C THR A 99 -7.80 5.57 24.14
N ASP A 100 -7.99 6.86 24.44
CA ASP A 100 -7.11 7.93 23.94
C ASP A 100 -5.85 8.10 24.78
N SER A 101 -5.79 7.43 25.94
CA SER A 101 -4.62 7.48 26.83
C SER A 101 -3.45 6.73 26.21
N ILE A 102 -2.24 7.26 26.34
CA ILE A 102 -1.03 6.55 25.89
C ILE A 102 -0.87 5.30 26.75
N VAL A 103 -0.80 4.14 26.09
CA VAL A 103 -0.50 2.86 26.74
C VAL A 103 0.97 2.57 26.52
N LYS A 104 1.71 2.37 27.62
CA LYS A 104 3.15 2.09 27.53
C LYS A 104 3.36 0.72 26.88
N PRO A 105 4.23 0.62 25.87
CA PRO A 105 4.53 -0.67 25.27
C PRO A 105 5.26 -1.57 26.28
N ASP A 106 5.25 -2.86 26.00
CA ASP A 106 6.15 -3.78 26.64
C ASP A 106 7.62 -3.49 26.22
N ARG A 107 8.59 -4.01 26.97
CA ARG A 107 10.02 -3.74 26.70
C ARG A 107 10.68 -4.71 25.72
N ASP A 108 10.07 -5.86 25.49
CA ASP A 108 10.72 -6.99 24.83
C ASP A 108 10.35 -7.07 23.34
N PHE A 109 9.19 -6.54 22.97
CA PHE A 109 8.62 -6.54 21.62
C PHE A 109 8.23 -5.14 21.16
N GLU A 110 8.24 -4.16 22.08
CA GLU A 110 8.02 -2.75 21.78
C GLU A 110 6.77 -2.54 20.92
N THR A 111 5.66 -3.17 21.32
CA THR A 111 4.39 -3.13 20.60
C THR A 111 3.88 -1.69 20.46
N PRO A 112 3.43 -1.21 19.28
CA PRO A 112 3.00 0.17 19.11
C PRO A 112 1.92 0.59 20.09
N SER A 113 2.02 1.82 20.63
CA SER A 113 1.01 2.31 21.59
C SER A 113 -0.40 2.28 21.01
N VAL A 114 -0.55 2.55 19.70
CA VAL A 114 -1.86 2.51 19.01
C VAL A 114 -2.48 1.11 18.97
N VAL A 115 -1.67 0.04 18.96
CA VAL A 115 -2.15 -1.34 19.07
C VAL A 115 -2.57 -1.63 20.50
N MET A 116 -1.78 -1.14 21.46
CA MET A 116 -2.09 -1.29 22.87
C MET A 116 -3.27 -0.42 23.34
N GLN A 117 -3.67 0.59 22.58
CA GLN A 117 -4.80 1.48 22.85
C GLN A 117 -6.15 0.88 22.49
N THR A 118 -6.17 -0.21 21.73
CA THR A 118 -7.38 -0.95 21.36
C THR A 118 -7.35 -2.33 21.98
N ALA A 119 -8.54 -2.90 22.21
CA ALA A 119 -8.66 -4.29 22.65
C ALA A 119 -10.00 -4.90 22.26
N ALA A 120 -10.00 -6.22 22.14
CA ALA A 120 -11.20 -7.03 22.10
C ALA A 120 -11.54 -7.57 23.48
N ILE A 121 -12.83 -7.55 23.82
CA ILE A 121 -13.42 -8.22 24.99
C ILE A 121 -14.59 -9.10 24.55
N THR A 122 -14.99 -10.05 25.38
CA THR A 122 -16.20 -10.84 25.11
C THR A 122 -17.46 -10.08 25.49
N SER A 123 -18.55 -10.34 24.78
CA SER A 123 -19.86 -9.71 25.04
C SER A 123 -20.47 -10.13 26.39
N SER A 124 -20.04 -11.27 26.93
CA SER A 124 -20.47 -11.80 28.23
C SER A 124 -19.27 -12.07 29.13
N PRO A 125 -19.30 -11.66 30.43
CA PRO A 125 -18.17 -11.81 31.34
C PRO A 125 -17.63 -13.24 31.48
N LYS A 126 -18.50 -14.26 31.37
CA LYS A 126 -18.11 -15.67 31.51
C LYS A 126 -17.75 -16.35 30.20
N GLN A 127 -17.88 -15.66 29.07
CA GLN A 127 -17.51 -16.20 27.77
C GLN A 127 -16.01 -16.08 27.56
N SER A 128 -15.40 -17.15 27.02
CA SER A 128 -13.99 -17.14 26.66
C SER A 128 -13.74 -16.37 25.36
N LEU A 129 -12.68 -15.56 25.34
CA LEU A 129 -12.16 -14.94 24.12
C LEU A 129 -11.27 -15.97 23.43
N ASN A 130 -11.56 -16.30 22.16
CA ASN A 130 -10.91 -17.41 21.48
C ASN A 130 -10.25 -16.96 20.18
N ILE A 131 -8.98 -17.28 19.99
CA ILE A 131 -8.30 -17.17 18.70
C ILE A 131 -7.97 -18.59 18.24
N SER A 132 -8.40 -18.93 17.01
CA SER A 132 -8.20 -20.26 16.44
C SER A 132 -7.51 -20.18 15.09
N TRP A 133 -6.66 -21.15 14.81
CA TRP A 133 -6.04 -21.33 13.50
C TRP A 133 -5.83 -22.82 13.22
N HIS A 134 -5.46 -23.11 11.97
CA HIS A 134 -5.22 -24.46 11.50
C HIS A 134 -3.83 -24.56 10.87
N SER A 135 -3.21 -25.73 10.99
CA SER A 135 -2.01 -26.07 10.23
C SER A 135 -2.26 -27.33 9.42
N ASN A 136 -1.80 -27.31 8.17
CA ASN A 136 -1.80 -28.49 7.30
C ASN A 136 -0.67 -29.47 7.64
N ASP A 137 0.27 -29.04 8.49
CA ASP A 137 1.41 -29.81 8.94
C ASP A 137 1.42 -29.86 10.48
N ASN A 138 1.30 -31.07 11.01
CA ASN A 138 1.28 -31.32 12.45
C ASN A 138 2.67 -31.24 13.10
N SER A 139 3.73 -31.16 12.29
CA SER A 139 5.10 -30.94 12.75
C SER A 139 5.47 -29.47 12.86
N THR A 140 4.62 -28.56 12.37
CA THR A 140 4.84 -27.12 12.48
C THR A 140 4.84 -26.69 13.95
N GLU A 141 5.91 -26.00 14.34
CA GLU A 141 6.02 -25.35 15.64
C GLU A 141 5.60 -23.89 15.50
N PHE A 142 4.72 -23.46 16.40
CA PHE A 142 4.26 -22.08 16.48
C PHE A 142 4.77 -21.39 17.73
N ILE A 143 5.03 -20.09 17.64
CA ILE A 143 5.18 -19.20 18.79
C ILE A 143 4.04 -18.19 18.75
N ALA A 144 3.25 -18.18 19.82
CA ALA A 144 2.15 -17.25 20.02
C ALA A 144 2.53 -16.21 21.07
N ILE A 145 2.27 -14.94 20.79
CA ILE A 145 2.59 -13.80 21.63
C ILE A 145 1.31 -13.01 21.86
N LEU A 146 0.91 -12.90 23.11
CA LEU A 146 -0.30 -12.19 23.52
C LEU A 146 0.09 -10.88 24.18
N HIS A 147 -0.41 -9.78 23.62
CA HIS A 147 -0.19 -8.43 24.12
C HIS A 147 -1.42 -7.97 24.92
N ILE A 148 -1.22 -7.74 26.22
CA ILE A 148 -2.29 -7.59 27.20
C ILE A 148 -2.03 -6.34 28.05
N GLY A 149 -2.95 -5.38 28.07
CA GLY A 149 -2.91 -4.20 28.93
C GLY A 149 -4.30 -3.69 29.26
N GLU A 150 -4.54 -3.31 30.52
CA GLU A 150 -5.84 -2.75 30.92
C GLU A 150 -5.96 -1.31 30.44
N ILE A 151 -6.92 -1.07 29.53
CA ILE A 151 -7.15 0.22 28.89
C ILE A 151 -8.42 0.92 29.38
N GLN A 152 -9.30 0.21 30.07
CA GLN A 152 -10.51 0.79 30.64
C GLN A 152 -10.20 1.38 32.01
N ASN A 153 -10.89 2.48 32.33
CA ASN A 153 -10.88 2.99 33.69
C ASN A 153 -11.87 2.20 34.53
N ILE A 154 -11.40 1.08 35.10
CA ILE A 154 -12.22 0.18 35.91
C ILE A 154 -12.38 0.73 37.34
N PRO A 155 -13.59 0.69 37.94
CA PRO A 155 -13.79 0.99 39.35
C PRO A 155 -12.98 0.04 40.24
N SER A 156 -12.60 0.46 41.45
CA SER A 156 -11.84 -0.39 42.39
C SER A 156 -12.61 -1.62 42.88
N THR A 157 -13.92 -1.68 42.66
CA THR A 157 -14.78 -2.82 42.96
C THR A 157 -14.76 -3.88 41.87
N ASP A 158 -14.29 -3.52 40.67
CA ASP A 158 -14.22 -4.42 39.53
C ASP A 158 -12.80 -4.92 39.31
N MET A 159 -12.70 -6.15 38.80
CA MET A 159 -11.44 -6.80 38.53
C MET A 159 -11.54 -7.59 37.22
N ARG A 160 -10.46 -7.51 36.44
CA ARG A 160 -10.24 -8.38 35.30
C ARG A 160 -9.13 -9.37 35.63
N GLU A 161 -9.51 -10.64 35.70
CA GLU A 161 -8.60 -11.75 35.94
C GLU A 161 -8.99 -12.94 35.04
N PHE A 162 -8.04 -13.55 34.35
CA PHE A 162 -8.34 -14.66 33.46
C PHE A 162 -7.19 -15.67 33.33
N ASP A 163 -7.58 -16.88 33.00
CA ASP A 163 -6.70 -17.97 32.63
C ASP A 163 -6.49 -18.01 31.12
N ILE A 164 -5.34 -18.51 30.68
CA ILE A 164 -5.04 -18.77 29.27
C ILE A 164 -4.96 -20.29 29.08
N LEU A 165 -5.71 -20.79 28.10
CA LEU A 165 -5.75 -22.20 27.74
C LEU A 165 -5.37 -22.38 26.27
N ILE A 166 -4.61 -23.44 25.97
CA ILE A 166 -4.31 -23.88 24.61
C ILE A 166 -4.98 -25.23 24.40
N ASN A 167 -5.92 -25.30 23.45
CA ASN A 167 -6.72 -26.51 23.18
C ASN A 167 -7.37 -27.11 24.44
N GLY A 168 -7.77 -26.24 25.37
CA GLY A 168 -8.40 -26.63 26.65
C GLY A 168 -7.41 -26.98 27.77
N ILE A 169 -6.10 -26.95 27.52
CA ILE A 169 -5.06 -27.16 28.53
C ILE A 169 -4.68 -25.80 29.12
N LEU A 170 -4.72 -25.66 30.45
CA LEU A 170 -4.31 -24.46 31.16
C LEU A 170 -2.78 -24.24 31.02
N VAL A 171 -2.39 -23.04 30.57
CA VAL A 171 -0.97 -22.69 30.34
C VAL A 171 -0.51 -21.42 31.08
N ALA A 172 -1.44 -20.57 31.50
CA ALA A 172 -1.24 -19.57 32.54
C ALA A 172 -2.54 -19.35 33.31
N ASN A 173 -2.40 -19.02 34.58
CA ASN A 173 -3.49 -18.75 35.50
C ASN A 173 -3.39 -17.33 36.07
N ASP A 174 -4.52 -16.82 36.53
CA ASP A 174 -4.62 -15.61 37.35
C ASP A 174 -3.96 -14.36 36.70
N ILE A 175 -4.09 -14.23 35.37
CA ILE A 175 -3.53 -13.08 34.63
C ILE A 175 -4.36 -11.84 34.93
N VAL A 176 -3.70 -10.84 35.52
CA VAL A 176 -4.27 -9.50 35.78
C VAL A 176 -3.56 -8.48 34.89
N PRO A 177 -4.25 -7.88 33.90
CA PRO A 177 -3.65 -6.88 33.01
C PRO A 177 -3.24 -5.61 33.76
N ILE A 178 -2.09 -5.03 33.38
CA ILE A 178 -1.57 -3.82 34.01
C ILE A 178 -2.21 -2.59 33.37
N LYS A 179 -2.65 -1.63 34.19
CA LYS A 179 -3.29 -0.39 33.71
C LYS A 179 -2.32 0.45 32.88
N LEU A 180 -2.72 0.77 31.64
CA LEU A 180 -1.99 1.59 30.67
C LEU A 180 -0.52 1.13 30.46
N SER A 181 -0.28 -0.17 30.58
CA SER A 181 1.03 -0.79 30.31
C SER A 181 0.83 -2.16 29.67
N GLY A 182 1.60 -2.46 28.64
CA GLY A 182 1.65 -3.77 28.01
C GLY A 182 2.36 -4.79 28.90
N GLY A 183 1.70 -5.93 29.08
CA GLY A 183 2.29 -7.19 29.50
C GLY A 183 2.26 -8.18 28.34
N ILE A 184 3.13 -9.19 28.42
CA ILE A 184 3.29 -10.19 27.37
C ILE A 184 3.16 -11.57 27.95
N VAL A 185 2.50 -12.46 27.21
CA VAL A 185 2.56 -13.89 27.45
C VAL A 185 2.98 -14.61 26.17
N ILE A 186 4.04 -15.42 26.25
CA ILE A 186 4.65 -16.13 25.12
C ILE A 186 4.48 -17.63 25.29
N TYR A 187 4.10 -18.33 24.22
CA TYR A 187 3.98 -19.79 24.21
C TYR A 187 4.52 -20.43 22.93
N GLY A 188 5.34 -21.46 23.10
CA GLY A 188 5.64 -22.43 22.04
C GLY A 188 4.54 -23.50 21.96
N ILE A 189 4.05 -23.79 20.77
CA ILE A 189 2.93 -24.71 20.52
C ILE A 189 3.33 -25.71 19.44
N ARG A 190 3.17 -27.01 19.73
CA ARG A 190 3.55 -28.11 18.84
C ARG A 190 2.43 -29.14 18.72
N SER A 191 2.46 -29.89 17.63
CA SER A 191 1.80 -31.21 17.53
C SER A 191 0.27 -31.20 17.50
N PHE A 192 -0.36 -30.13 17.00
CA PHE A 192 -1.80 -30.12 16.71
C PHE A 192 -2.09 -29.84 15.23
N THR A 193 -3.28 -30.23 14.78
CA THR A 193 -3.83 -29.88 13.44
C THR A 193 -4.78 -28.69 13.50
N SER A 194 -5.37 -28.46 14.68
CA SER A 194 -6.18 -27.28 15.01
C SER A 194 -5.70 -26.72 16.34
N TYR A 195 -5.57 -25.41 16.37
CA TYR A 195 -5.07 -24.67 17.51
C TYR A 195 -6.12 -23.67 17.96
N LYS A 196 -6.32 -23.58 19.27
CA LYS A 196 -7.26 -22.65 19.90
C LYS A 196 -6.65 -22.11 21.19
N ILE A 197 -6.35 -20.83 21.20
CA ILE A 197 -6.04 -20.09 22.43
C ILE A 197 -7.36 -19.56 22.99
N SER A 198 -7.63 -19.82 24.27
CA SER A 198 -8.83 -19.37 24.97
C SER A 198 -8.43 -18.59 26.21
N LEU A 199 -8.84 -17.32 26.30
CA LEU A 199 -8.76 -16.55 27.53
C LEU A 199 -10.09 -16.72 28.26
N LYS A 200 -10.06 -17.17 29.52
CA LYS A 200 -11.26 -17.51 30.28
C LYS A 200 -11.24 -16.78 31.62
N ALA A 201 -12.28 -15.99 31.89
CA ALA A 201 -12.43 -15.31 33.18
C ALA A 201 -12.40 -16.31 34.35
N THR A 202 -11.67 -15.98 35.41
CA THR A 202 -11.66 -16.76 36.65
C THR A 202 -12.98 -16.56 37.41
N SER A 203 -13.17 -17.30 38.51
CA SER A 203 -14.30 -17.08 39.41
C SER A 203 -14.28 -15.71 40.10
N ASN A 204 -13.10 -15.09 40.21
CA ASN A 204 -12.92 -13.81 40.90
C ASN A 204 -13.18 -12.60 39.99
N SER A 205 -13.08 -12.81 38.67
CA SER A 205 -13.22 -11.73 37.70
C SER A 205 -14.67 -11.25 37.59
N THR A 206 -14.86 -9.93 37.70
CA THR A 206 -16.16 -9.28 37.43
C THR A 206 -16.27 -8.84 35.97
N LEU A 207 -15.12 -8.68 35.30
CA LEU A 207 -15.02 -8.24 33.91
C LEU A 207 -14.66 -9.40 32.97
N PRO A 208 -15.06 -9.34 31.68
CA PRO A 208 -14.63 -10.33 30.67
C PRO A 208 -13.11 -10.32 30.47
N PRO A 209 -12.50 -11.32 29.81
CA PRO A 209 -11.11 -11.23 29.37
C PRO A 209 -10.89 -10.10 28.35
N LEU A 210 -9.63 -9.69 28.17
CA LEU A 210 -9.20 -8.66 27.22
C LEU A 210 -7.93 -9.11 26.48
N LEU A 211 -7.82 -8.75 25.20
CA LEU A 211 -6.59 -8.89 24.42
C LEU A 211 -6.43 -7.68 23.48
N ASN A 212 -5.24 -7.07 23.47
CA ASN A 212 -4.94 -5.88 22.66
C ASN A 212 -4.31 -6.25 21.31
N GLY A 213 -3.31 -7.12 21.34
CA GLY A 213 -2.58 -7.56 20.16
C GLY A 213 -2.24 -9.04 20.21
N PHE A 214 -2.00 -9.62 19.05
CA PHE A 214 -1.64 -11.03 18.92
C PHE A 214 -0.65 -11.23 17.79
N GLU A 215 0.46 -11.90 18.06
CA GLU A 215 1.43 -12.31 17.05
C GLU A 215 1.55 -13.83 17.04
N LEU A 216 1.63 -14.40 15.85
CA LEU A 216 1.80 -15.83 15.64
C LEU A 216 2.89 -16.05 14.60
N TYR A 217 3.86 -16.87 14.97
CA TYR A 217 5.02 -17.20 14.17
C TYR A 217 5.13 -18.69 13.94
N ILE A 218 5.62 -19.08 12.76
CA ILE A 218 6.15 -20.41 12.51
C ILE A 218 7.64 -20.40 12.81
N VAL A 219 8.10 -21.34 13.62
CA VAL A 219 9.52 -21.53 13.89
C VAL A 219 10.17 -22.29 12.74
N VAL A 220 11.16 -21.67 12.10
CA VAL A 220 11.87 -22.23 10.95
C VAL A 220 13.33 -22.49 11.31
N PRO A 221 13.76 -23.77 11.41
CA PRO A 221 15.15 -24.12 11.63
C PRO A 221 16.04 -23.71 10.45
N LEU A 222 17.13 -23.00 10.74
CA LEU A 222 18.13 -22.63 9.75
C LEU A 222 19.07 -23.83 9.53
N LYS A 223 18.92 -24.51 8.39
CA LYS A 223 19.76 -25.67 8.04
C LYS A 223 21.11 -25.20 7.49
N GLY A 224 22.15 -25.25 8.32
CA GLY A 224 23.55 -25.16 7.90
C GLY A 224 24.15 -23.76 7.89
N VAL A 225 25.42 -23.69 8.32
CA VAL A 225 26.31 -22.52 8.39
C VAL A 225 26.24 -21.70 7.08
N PRO A 226 26.32 -20.36 7.13
CA PRO A 226 26.50 -19.53 5.93
C PRO A 226 27.53 -20.19 5.01
N THR A 227 27.20 -20.39 3.74
CA THR A 227 28.14 -20.97 2.78
C THR A 227 29.42 -20.15 2.81
N ASP A 228 30.53 -20.80 3.18
CA ASP A 228 31.85 -20.20 3.20
C ASP A 228 32.13 -19.61 1.81
N GLY A 229 32.75 -18.42 1.76
CA GLY A 229 33.04 -17.69 0.52
C GLY A 229 33.99 -18.43 -0.44
N GLY A 230 34.50 -19.61 -0.03
CA GLY A 230 35.35 -20.48 -0.83
C GLY A 230 34.64 -21.49 -1.75
N ASP A 231 33.31 -21.67 -1.63
CA ASP A 231 32.58 -22.68 -2.43
C ASP A 231 32.23 -22.23 -3.86
N ASP A 232 32.64 -21.01 -4.26
CA ASP A 232 32.32 -20.41 -5.57
C ASP A 232 33.06 -21.04 -6.78
N ASN A 233 33.70 -22.21 -6.62
CA ASN A 233 34.47 -22.82 -7.71
C ASN A 233 34.02 -24.22 -8.14
N ARG A 234 32.85 -24.71 -7.67
CA ARG A 234 32.40 -26.05 -8.07
C ARG A 234 30.90 -26.21 -8.23
N SER A 235 30.27 -25.42 -9.11
CA SER A 235 29.08 -25.82 -9.89
C SER A 235 28.73 -24.74 -10.91
N LYS A 236 29.07 -24.96 -12.20
CA LYS A 236 28.62 -24.11 -13.30
C LYS A 236 27.12 -24.30 -13.55
N VAL A 237 26.30 -23.45 -12.94
CA VAL A 237 24.92 -23.13 -13.35
C VAL A 237 24.77 -21.61 -13.21
N PRO A 238 24.17 -20.87 -14.16
CA PRO A 238 24.08 -19.42 -14.05
C PRO A 238 23.12 -19.05 -12.91
N LYS A 239 23.65 -18.56 -11.79
CA LYS A 239 22.89 -17.91 -10.72
C LYS A 239 23.04 -16.40 -10.90
N SER A 240 21.92 -15.68 -10.96
CA SER A 240 21.91 -14.22 -10.81
C SER A 240 22.05 -13.91 -9.32
N ASN A 241 23.28 -13.65 -8.86
CA ASN A 241 23.55 -13.23 -7.49
C ASN A 241 23.50 -11.70 -7.43
N GLU A 242 22.61 -11.14 -6.61
CA GLU A 242 22.71 -9.75 -6.14
C GLU A 242 23.17 -9.79 -4.68
N SER A 243 24.30 -9.15 -4.40
CA SER A 243 24.85 -8.98 -3.05
C SER A 243 24.60 -7.57 -2.58
N VAL A 244 23.93 -7.41 -1.45
CA VAL A 244 23.71 -6.12 -0.80
C VAL A 244 24.67 -6.00 0.38
N ARG A 245 25.60 -5.04 0.30
CA ARG A 245 26.49 -4.66 1.41
C ARG A 245 25.77 -3.64 2.30
N THR A 246 25.84 -3.85 3.61
CA THR A 246 25.45 -2.83 4.58
C THR A 246 26.65 -1.91 4.88
N ASN A 247 26.47 -0.59 4.70
CA ASN A 247 27.44 0.42 5.17
C ASN A 247 26.85 1.15 6.37
N PRO A 248 27.56 1.25 7.51
CA PRO A 248 27.17 2.15 8.59
C PRO A 248 27.63 3.57 8.25
N ALA A 249 26.72 4.53 8.18
CA ALA A 249 27.05 5.95 8.08
C ALA A 249 27.28 6.52 9.48
N GLU A 250 28.54 6.84 9.78
CA GLU A 250 28.93 7.63 10.95
C GLU A 250 28.55 9.11 10.79
N ASN A 251 28.12 9.70 11.90
CA ASN A 251 28.01 11.14 12.11
C ASN A 251 29.36 11.83 11.88
N ASN A 252 29.38 12.88 11.05
CA ASN A 252 30.02 14.19 11.30
C ASN A 252 30.17 14.96 9.98
N HIS A 253 29.55 16.14 9.87
CA HIS A 253 30.25 17.39 9.60
C HIS A 253 29.26 18.56 9.42
N GLU A 254 29.19 19.42 10.44
CA GLU A 254 28.91 20.84 10.28
C GLU A 254 30.02 21.47 9.42
N LYS A 255 29.67 22.25 8.38
CA LYS A 255 30.45 23.43 7.96
C LYS A 255 29.55 24.53 7.38
N ASN A 256 29.66 25.68 8.05
CA ASN A 256 29.29 27.04 7.70
C ASN A 256 29.39 27.42 6.22
N TYR A 257 28.43 28.23 5.75
CA TYR A 257 28.67 29.24 4.73
C TYR A 257 28.06 30.58 5.14
N ALA A 258 28.92 31.61 5.11
CA ALA A 258 28.62 32.99 5.40
C ALA A 258 28.32 33.79 4.12
N ASN A 259 27.34 34.69 4.23
CA ASN A 259 27.23 36.05 3.70
C ASN A 259 27.64 36.43 2.25
N THR A 260 26.58 36.81 1.49
CA THR A 260 26.37 38.07 0.68
C THR A 260 27.19 38.33 -0.60
N PRO A 261 26.77 39.25 -1.53
CA PRO A 261 25.64 40.19 -1.48
C PRO A 261 24.71 40.28 -2.72
N GLU A 262 23.63 41.02 -2.47
CA GLU A 262 22.56 41.52 -3.32
C GLU A 262 23.00 42.35 -4.54
N ALA A 263 22.14 42.38 -5.58
CA ALA A 263 22.08 43.46 -6.54
C ALA A 263 20.62 43.88 -6.80
N ASN A 264 20.36 45.17 -6.51
CA ASN A 264 19.13 45.94 -6.71
C ASN A 264 18.69 46.06 -8.18
N THR A 265 17.39 46.18 -8.41
CA THR A 265 16.74 47.27 -9.20
C THR A 265 15.21 47.14 -9.09
N GLN A 266 14.53 48.06 -8.37
CA GLN A 266 13.69 49.15 -8.91
C GLN A 266 12.67 48.67 -9.97
N GLY A 267 11.34 48.70 -9.79
CA GLY A 267 10.48 49.60 -9.03
C GLY A 267 9.91 50.71 -9.92
N ILE A 268 8.72 50.52 -10.52
CA ILE A 268 7.88 51.61 -11.03
C ILE A 268 6.41 51.31 -10.73
N ASN A 269 5.80 52.21 -9.95
CA ASN A 269 4.37 52.34 -9.64
C ASN A 269 3.82 53.58 -10.37
N ALA A 270 2.56 53.52 -10.81
CA ALA A 270 1.54 54.59 -10.92
C ALA A 270 0.52 54.14 -11.98
N GLY A 271 -0.80 54.21 -11.84
CA GLY A 271 -1.69 55.08 -11.06
C GLY A 271 -2.98 55.28 -11.89
N PRO A 272 -4.10 55.74 -11.32
CA PRO A 272 -5.45 55.20 -11.56
C PRO A 272 -6.34 56.08 -12.47
N ASN A 273 -7.50 55.55 -12.90
CA ASN A 273 -8.67 56.39 -13.21
C ASN A 273 -10.02 55.67 -13.00
N ASN A 274 -10.91 56.38 -12.31
CA ASN A 274 -12.27 56.01 -11.90
C ASN A 274 -13.31 56.28 -13.00
N GLY A 275 -14.47 55.59 -12.96
CA GLY A 275 -15.68 55.99 -13.68
C GLY A 275 -16.85 54.97 -13.63
N ASP A 276 -17.74 55.17 -12.64
CA ASP A 276 -19.13 54.71 -12.40
C ASP A 276 -19.91 53.74 -13.33
N GLY A 277 -20.39 52.64 -12.71
CA GLY A 277 -21.76 52.05 -12.72
C GLY A 277 -22.42 51.51 -14.02
N PRO A 278 -23.40 50.55 -13.97
CA PRO A 278 -24.18 50.08 -12.82
C PRO A 278 -24.06 48.56 -12.52
N LYS A 279 -24.57 48.20 -11.33
CA LYS A 279 -24.60 46.87 -10.72
C LYS A 279 -25.29 45.81 -11.60
N HIS A 280 -24.62 44.69 -11.84
CA HIS A 280 -25.24 43.40 -12.13
C HIS A 280 -24.54 42.28 -11.35
N ASN A 281 -25.35 41.40 -10.77
CA ASN A 281 -24.98 40.29 -9.90
C ASN A 281 -23.89 39.40 -10.51
N ILE A 282 -22.80 39.21 -9.75
CA ILE A 282 -21.69 38.32 -10.09
C ILE A 282 -22.12 36.88 -9.78
N ALA A 283 -22.47 36.13 -10.82
CA ALA A 283 -22.27 34.68 -10.87
C ALA A 283 -21.10 34.45 -11.84
N GLY A 284 -19.88 34.42 -11.29
CA GLY A 284 -18.66 34.17 -12.06
C GLY A 284 -18.46 32.69 -12.29
N ASP A 285 -18.98 32.20 -13.42
CA ASP A 285 -18.58 30.95 -14.03
C ASP A 285 -17.15 31.14 -14.57
N GLY A 286 -16.16 30.60 -13.84
CA GLY A 286 -14.77 30.55 -14.29
C GLY A 286 -14.66 29.56 -15.44
N MET A 287 -14.74 30.07 -16.67
CA MET A 287 -14.63 29.29 -17.90
C MET A 287 -13.26 28.59 -17.97
N TRP A 288 -13.23 27.29 -17.71
CA TRP A 288 -12.05 26.44 -17.88
C TRP A 288 -11.79 26.27 -19.38
N ASP A 289 -10.87 27.05 -19.93
CA ASP A 289 -10.46 26.94 -21.34
C ASP A 289 -9.33 25.90 -21.46
N PHE A 290 -9.65 24.77 -22.07
CA PHE A 290 -8.72 23.68 -22.31
C PHE A 290 -8.34 23.72 -23.80
N GLU A 291 -7.04 23.73 -24.13
CA GLU A 291 -6.56 23.85 -25.52
C GLU A 291 -6.93 22.64 -26.43
N ASN A 292 -7.47 21.56 -25.87
CA ASN A 292 -7.88 20.36 -26.62
C ASN A 292 -9.30 20.47 -27.21
N ARG A 293 -9.62 19.63 -28.21
CA ARG A 293 -10.94 19.61 -28.87
C ARG A 293 -12.07 19.39 -27.86
N ARG A 294 -13.01 20.33 -27.79
CA ARG A 294 -14.27 20.16 -27.07
C ARG A 294 -15.26 19.36 -27.90
N PHE A 295 -15.80 18.30 -27.32
CA PHE A 295 -16.86 17.46 -27.88
C PHE A 295 -18.18 17.76 -27.19
N SER A 296 -19.27 17.81 -27.96
CA SER A 296 -20.61 17.75 -27.38
C SER A 296 -20.97 16.33 -26.95
N TYR A 297 -21.96 16.16 -26.07
CA TYR A 297 -22.44 14.83 -25.70
C TYR A 297 -23.02 14.08 -26.91
N ASP A 298 -23.67 14.79 -27.84
CA ASP A 298 -24.15 14.22 -29.10
C ASP A 298 -22.99 13.75 -30.00
N ASP A 299 -21.85 14.44 -30.01
CA ASP A 299 -20.64 13.96 -30.68
C ASP A 299 -20.18 12.64 -30.07
N LEU A 300 -20.16 12.52 -28.73
CA LEU A 300 -19.78 11.28 -28.07
C LEU A 300 -20.70 10.12 -28.43
N ILE A 301 -22.02 10.36 -28.46
CA ILE A 301 -23.00 9.36 -28.90
C ILE A 301 -22.69 8.92 -30.33
N ARG A 302 -22.38 9.86 -31.23
CA ARG A 302 -22.08 9.58 -32.64
C ARG A 302 -20.79 8.79 -32.80
N ILE A 303 -19.68 9.22 -32.21
CA ILE A 303 -18.36 8.58 -32.40
C ILE A 303 -18.27 7.21 -31.72
N THR A 304 -19.09 6.92 -30.70
CA THR A 304 -19.10 5.63 -29.98
C THR A 304 -20.23 4.69 -30.43
N ASN A 305 -20.97 5.06 -31.48
CA ASN A 305 -22.18 4.35 -31.91
C ASN A 305 -23.15 4.07 -30.75
N LYS A 306 -23.53 5.11 -30.01
CA LYS A 306 -24.36 5.05 -28.79
C LYS A 306 -23.73 4.21 -27.67
N PHE A 307 -22.43 4.37 -27.44
CA PHE A 307 -21.67 3.69 -26.39
C PHE A 307 -21.77 2.15 -26.48
N GLN A 308 -21.77 1.61 -27.70
CA GLN A 308 -22.06 0.19 -27.94
C GLN A 308 -20.99 -0.76 -27.38
N ILE A 309 -19.71 -0.42 -27.56
CA ILE A 309 -18.59 -1.31 -27.22
C ILE A 309 -17.86 -0.74 -26.01
N LYS A 310 -18.13 -1.34 -24.86
CA LYS A 310 -17.43 -1.05 -23.60
C LYS A 310 -16.14 -1.87 -23.53
N ILE A 311 -15.03 -1.19 -23.29
CA ILE A 311 -13.68 -1.78 -23.24
C ILE A 311 -13.05 -1.73 -21.84
N GLY A 312 -13.68 -1.04 -20.88
CA GLY A 312 -13.16 -0.95 -19.52
C GLY A 312 -14.14 -0.35 -18.52
N THR A 313 -13.86 -0.56 -17.24
CA THR A 313 -14.57 0.05 -16.10
C THR A 313 -13.54 0.44 -15.05
N GLY A 314 -13.62 1.65 -14.51
CA GLY A 314 -12.74 2.11 -13.43
C GLY A 314 -13.47 3.06 -12.47
N GLY A 315 -12.75 3.58 -11.46
CA GLY A 315 -13.30 4.50 -10.44
C GLY A 315 -13.92 5.78 -11.01
N PHE A 316 -13.45 6.18 -12.18
CA PHE A 316 -13.98 7.30 -12.94
C PHE A 316 -15.31 6.99 -13.68
N GLY A 317 -15.48 5.74 -14.15
CA GLY A 317 -16.63 5.31 -14.93
C GLY A 317 -16.29 4.29 -16.03
N ASN A 318 -17.12 4.25 -17.07
CA ASN A 318 -16.99 3.28 -18.18
C ASN A 318 -16.12 3.86 -19.30
N VAL A 319 -15.35 2.99 -19.96
CA VAL A 319 -14.55 3.34 -21.15
C VAL A 319 -15.14 2.65 -22.37
N TYR A 320 -15.35 3.40 -23.44
CA TYR A 320 -15.91 2.92 -24.71
C TYR A 320 -14.94 3.16 -25.85
N VAL A 321 -14.89 2.25 -26.83
CA VAL A 321 -14.18 2.51 -28.09
C VAL A 321 -15.07 3.31 -29.04
N GLY A 322 -14.47 4.20 -29.81
CA GLY A 322 -15.14 4.97 -30.85
C GLY A 322 -14.21 5.29 -32.01
N ALA A 323 -14.73 6.02 -33.00
CA ALA A 323 -13.98 6.52 -34.13
C ALA A 323 -14.35 7.98 -34.44
N LEU A 324 -13.34 8.84 -34.58
CA LEU A 324 -13.51 10.22 -35.04
C LEU A 324 -13.91 10.26 -36.52
N GLU A 325 -14.30 11.44 -37.01
CA GLU A 325 -14.78 11.64 -38.39
C GLU A 325 -13.75 11.22 -39.46
N ASN A 326 -12.46 11.31 -39.13
CA ASN A 326 -11.35 10.91 -40.00
C ASN A 326 -10.98 9.42 -39.87
N GLY A 327 -11.75 8.62 -39.12
CA GLY A 327 -11.49 7.20 -38.87
C GLY A 327 -10.49 6.91 -37.75
N THR A 328 -9.96 7.92 -37.07
CA THR A 328 -9.05 7.72 -35.92
C THR A 328 -9.80 7.03 -34.78
N GLN A 329 -9.31 5.87 -34.35
CA GLN A 329 -9.87 5.15 -33.20
C GLN A 329 -9.55 5.89 -31.90
N VAL A 330 -10.54 5.96 -31.01
CA VAL A 330 -10.45 6.67 -29.73
C VAL A 330 -11.02 5.84 -28.58
N ALA A 331 -10.55 6.15 -27.38
CA ALA A 331 -11.11 5.64 -26.12
C ALA A 331 -11.88 6.79 -25.43
N VAL A 332 -13.17 6.61 -25.19
CA VAL A 332 -14.04 7.60 -24.52
C VAL A 332 -14.30 7.14 -23.10
N LYS A 333 -13.66 7.80 -22.13
CA LYS A 333 -13.81 7.56 -20.69
C LYS A 333 -14.94 8.45 -20.16
N LEU A 334 -16.13 7.88 -19.95
CA LEU A 334 -17.33 8.58 -19.52
C LEU A 334 -17.45 8.56 -17.99
N ARG A 335 -17.64 9.72 -17.37
CA ARG A 335 -17.80 9.84 -15.91
C ARG A 335 -19.09 9.18 -15.44
N SER A 336 -19.02 8.40 -14.36
CA SER A 336 -20.21 7.90 -13.67
C SER A 336 -20.91 9.00 -12.87
N GLN A 337 -22.24 9.11 -12.98
CA GLN A 337 -23.05 10.12 -12.28
C GLN A 337 -23.06 9.97 -10.75
N SER A 338 -22.76 8.77 -10.23
CA SER A 338 -22.81 8.46 -8.79
C SER A 338 -21.59 8.88 -7.97
N SER A 339 -20.50 9.35 -8.62
CA SER A 339 -19.22 9.62 -7.95
C SER A 339 -18.90 11.11 -7.85
N ARG A 340 -18.96 11.68 -6.63
CA ARG A 340 -18.40 13.01 -6.33
C ARG A 340 -16.88 13.06 -6.55
N GLN A 341 -16.20 11.93 -6.35
CA GLN A 341 -14.77 11.79 -6.58
C GLN A 341 -14.40 11.91 -8.08
N GLY A 342 -15.27 11.42 -8.97
CA GLY A 342 -15.06 11.46 -10.42
C GLY A 342 -14.98 12.87 -11.01
N VAL A 343 -15.64 13.88 -10.41
CA VAL A 343 -15.54 15.27 -10.91
C VAL A 343 -14.15 15.85 -10.65
N ARG A 344 -13.58 15.60 -9.47
CA ARG A 344 -12.23 16.08 -9.13
C ARG A 344 -11.16 15.40 -9.97
N GLU A 345 -11.28 14.08 -10.14
CA GLU A 345 -10.38 13.30 -11.00
C GLU A 345 -10.46 13.79 -12.45
N PHE A 346 -11.66 14.13 -12.94
CA PHE A 346 -11.87 14.65 -14.30
C PHE A 346 -11.11 15.96 -14.50
N LEU A 347 -11.36 16.93 -13.62
CA LEU A 347 -10.74 18.24 -13.70
C LEU A 347 -9.22 18.14 -13.60
N THR A 348 -8.73 17.29 -12.69
CA THR A 348 -7.29 17.03 -12.54
C THR A 348 -6.70 16.44 -13.82
N GLU A 349 -7.32 15.42 -14.37
CA GLU A 349 -6.86 14.72 -15.57
C GLU A 349 -6.91 15.65 -16.80
N ALA A 350 -8.00 16.40 -16.99
CA ALA A 350 -8.15 17.38 -18.07
C ALA A 350 -7.12 18.52 -17.98
N GLN A 351 -6.88 19.07 -16.78
CA GLN A 351 -5.92 20.16 -16.56
C GLN A 351 -4.48 19.73 -16.76
N ASN A 352 -4.13 18.51 -16.34
CA ASN A 352 -2.76 18.03 -16.45
C ASN A 352 -2.45 17.53 -17.87
N LEU A 353 -3.35 16.74 -18.47
CA LEU A 353 -3.13 16.12 -19.79
C LEU A 353 -3.27 17.06 -20.99
N THR A 354 -3.84 18.25 -20.80
CA THR A 354 -3.76 19.32 -21.82
C THR A 354 -2.37 19.91 -21.95
N ARG A 355 -1.50 19.72 -20.95
CA ARG A 355 -0.17 20.35 -20.88
C ARG A 355 0.98 19.37 -21.03
N VAL A 356 0.70 18.06 -21.04
CA VAL A 356 1.72 17.02 -21.15
C VAL A 356 1.58 16.23 -22.45
N HIS A 357 2.68 16.17 -23.21
CA HIS A 357 2.74 15.44 -24.47
C HIS A 357 4.07 14.71 -24.55
N HIS A 358 4.01 13.38 -24.51
CA HIS A 358 5.20 12.54 -24.60
C HIS A 358 4.84 11.19 -25.23
N LYS A 359 5.77 10.62 -26.00
CA LYS A 359 5.55 9.34 -26.73
C LYS A 359 5.16 8.17 -25.83
N ASN A 360 5.51 8.22 -24.53
CA ASN A 360 5.19 7.19 -23.52
C ASN A 360 4.10 7.61 -22.54
N LEU A 361 3.29 8.61 -22.88
CA LEU A 361 2.06 8.95 -22.15
C LEU A 361 0.87 8.85 -23.12
N VAL A 362 -0.27 8.39 -22.64
CA VAL A 362 -1.50 8.32 -23.44
C VAL A 362 -1.99 9.74 -23.71
N SER A 363 -2.19 10.05 -24.98
CA SER A 363 -2.55 11.39 -25.44
C SER A 363 -4.04 11.65 -25.24
N LEU A 364 -4.35 12.75 -24.56
CA LEU A 364 -5.70 13.30 -24.49
C LEU A 364 -5.98 14.07 -25.80
N LEU A 365 -6.99 13.63 -26.55
CA LEU A 365 -7.41 14.24 -27.82
C LEU A 365 -8.48 15.32 -27.61
N GLY A 366 -9.23 15.21 -26.50
CA GLY A 366 -10.29 16.15 -26.19
C GLY A 366 -11.13 15.74 -25.00
N TYR A 367 -12.15 16.54 -24.73
CA TYR A 367 -13.01 16.37 -23.57
C TYR A 367 -14.44 16.80 -23.89
N CYS A 368 -15.38 16.35 -23.07
CA CYS A 368 -16.76 16.79 -23.08
C CYS A 368 -17.14 17.30 -21.69
N MET A 369 -17.83 18.44 -21.65
CA MET A 369 -18.43 19.05 -20.46
C MET A 369 -19.77 19.66 -20.84
N ASP A 370 -20.79 18.80 -20.93
CA ASP A 370 -22.16 19.18 -21.34
C ASP A 370 -23.13 18.84 -20.21
N GLY A 371 -23.44 19.84 -19.38
CA GLY A 371 -24.25 19.64 -18.17
C GLY A 371 -23.62 18.60 -17.23
N ASP A 372 -24.36 17.54 -16.93
CA ASP A 372 -23.86 16.44 -16.09
C ASP A 372 -22.98 15.42 -16.84
N HIS A 373 -22.88 15.54 -18.17
CA HIS A 373 -22.10 14.64 -19.01
C HIS A 373 -20.65 15.13 -19.14
N MET A 374 -19.75 14.44 -18.44
CA MET A 374 -18.30 14.67 -18.52
C MET A 374 -17.61 13.45 -19.12
N ALA A 375 -16.73 13.67 -20.09
CA ALA A 375 -15.92 12.60 -20.67
C ALA A 375 -14.56 13.08 -21.13
N LEU A 376 -13.60 12.16 -21.14
CA LEU A 376 -12.25 12.36 -21.70
C LEU A 376 -12.07 11.45 -22.91
N VAL A 377 -11.52 11.99 -23.99
CA VAL A 377 -11.32 11.29 -25.27
C VAL A 377 -9.83 11.11 -25.49
N TYR A 378 -9.38 9.86 -25.50
CA TYR A 378 -7.98 9.47 -25.63
C TYR A 378 -7.69 8.80 -26.97
N GLU A 379 -6.40 8.76 -27.34
CA GLU A 379 -5.96 7.78 -28.34
C GLU A 379 -6.32 6.36 -27.90
N TYR A 380 -6.75 5.52 -28.84
CA TYR A 380 -7.08 4.12 -28.56
C TYR A 380 -5.82 3.25 -28.48
N MET A 381 -5.75 2.41 -27.45
CA MET A 381 -4.63 1.49 -27.18
C MET A 381 -5.10 0.05 -27.40
N PRO A 382 -4.95 -0.51 -28.61
CA PRO A 382 -5.61 -1.74 -29.02
C PRO A 382 -5.14 -3.00 -28.30
N GLU A 383 -3.92 -3.00 -27.75
CA GLU A 383 -3.37 -4.16 -27.03
C GLU A 383 -3.77 -4.17 -25.54
N GLY A 384 -4.58 -3.19 -25.11
CA GLY A 384 -5.10 -3.12 -23.74
C GLY A 384 -4.05 -2.70 -22.72
N ASN A 385 -4.28 -3.10 -21.46
CA ASN A 385 -3.36 -2.83 -20.35
C ASN A 385 -2.31 -3.94 -20.20
N LEU A 386 -1.19 -3.60 -19.57
CA LEU A 386 -0.08 -4.52 -19.36
C LEU A 386 -0.44 -5.67 -18.42
N GLN A 387 -1.34 -5.48 -17.46
CA GLN A 387 -1.75 -6.54 -16.53
C GLN A 387 -2.36 -7.73 -17.27
N ASP A 388 -3.36 -7.46 -18.11
CA ASP A 388 -4.04 -8.50 -18.89
C ASP A 388 -3.06 -9.19 -19.84
N LYS A 389 -2.12 -8.43 -20.41
CA LYS A 389 -1.05 -8.95 -21.26
C LYS A 389 -0.04 -9.85 -20.52
N LEU A 390 0.17 -9.62 -19.23
CA LEU A 390 1.06 -10.43 -18.39
C LEU A 390 0.37 -11.69 -17.87
N LYS A 391 -0.93 -11.61 -17.53
CA LYS A 391 -1.74 -12.75 -17.07
C LYS A 391 -1.90 -13.82 -18.16
N GLY A 392 -2.03 -13.41 -19.42
CA GLY A 392 -2.24 -14.32 -20.55
C GLY A 392 -3.62 -14.99 -20.54
N GLU A 393 -4.59 -14.41 -19.82
CA GLU A 393 -5.94 -14.94 -19.60
C GLU A 393 -6.97 -14.46 -20.63
N ASP A 394 -6.58 -14.26 -21.90
CA ASP A 394 -7.58 -14.04 -22.94
C ASP A 394 -7.98 -15.39 -23.55
N TYR A 395 -9.05 -15.98 -23.01
CA TYR A 395 -9.63 -17.26 -23.44
C TYR A 395 -10.02 -17.29 -24.95
N PHE A 396 -10.03 -16.13 -25.62
CA PHE A 396 -10.45 -15.99 -27.02
C PHE A 396 -9.33 -15.55 -27.99
N TYR A 397 -8.16 -15.13 -27.50
CA TYR A 397 -7.04 -14.72 -28.36
C TYR A 397 -5.78 -15.54 -28.06
N THR A 398 -5.33 -16.26 -29.08
CA THR A 398 -4.12 -17.11 -29.11
C THR A 398 -2.81 -16.30 -29.08
N GLU A 399 -2.72 -15.27 -28.26
CA GLU A 399 -1.56 -14.39 -28.27
C GLU A 399 -0.41 -14.93 -27.43
N ARG A 400 0.79 -14.90 -28.02
CA ARG A 400 1.99 -15.39 -27.35
C ARG A 400 2.31 -14.48 -26.16
N PRO A 401 2.73 -15.06 -25.01
CA PRO A 401 3.20 -14.27 -23.88
C PRO A 401 4.30 -13.28 -24.28
N LEU A 402 4.33 -12.11 -23.64
CA LEU A 402 5.38 -11.12 -23.86
C LEU A 402 6.75 -11.73 -23.63
N THR A 403 7.61 -11.66 -24.65
CA THR A 403 9.02 -12.06 -24.57
C THR A 403 9.78 -11.18 -23.58
N TRP A 404 10.88 -11.68 -23.03
CA TRP A 404 11.72 -10.89 -22.12
C TRP A 404 12.17 -9.55 -22.71
N LYS A 405 12.55 -9.54 -24.00
CA LYS A 405 12.94 -8.30 -24.70
C LYS A 405 11.79 -7.29 -24.76
N GLN A 406 10.54 -7.75 -24.97
CA GLN A 406 9.37 -6.86 -24.95
C GLN A 406 9.11 -6.33 -23.55
N ARG A 407 9.20 -7.18 -22.51
CA ARG A 407 9.03 -6.75 -21.11
C ARG A 407 10.04 -5.69 -20.71
N LEU A 408 11.31 -5.88 -21.06
CA LEU A 408 12.37 -4.89 -20.79
C LEU A 408 12.13 -3.57 -21.52
N ARG A 409 11.68 -3.64 -22.78
CA ARG A 409 11.30 -2.45 -23.56
C ARG A 409 10.14 -1.69 -22.89
N ILE A 410 9.09 -2.41 -22.47
CA ILE A 410 7.91 -1.85 -21.81
C ILE A 410 8.30 -1.17 -20.49
N ALA A 411 9.16 -1.80 -19.69
CA ALA A 411 9.67 -1.23 -18.45
C ALA A 411 10.47 0.06 -18.70
N TYR A 412 11.37 0.03 -19.69
CA TYR A 412 12.14 1.21 -20.10
C TYR A 412 11.23 2.35 -20.57
N GLU A 413 10.28 2.07 -21.46
CA GLU A 413 9.33 3.05 -21.99
C GLU A 413 8.43 3.64 -20.90
N SER A 414 7.99 2.83 -19.94
CA SER A 414 7.23 3.29 -18.77
C SER A 414 8.08 4.22 -17.89
N ALA A 415 9.35 3.89 -17.67
CA ALA A 415 10.29 4.72 -16.94
C ALA A 415 10.56 6.06 -17.66
N GLN A 416 10.67 6.06 -18.99
CA GLN A 416 10.79 7.31 -19.77
C GLN A 416 9.55 8.20 -19.62
N GLY A 417 8.35 7.60 -19.57
CA GLY A 417 7.12 8.33 -19.27
C GLY A 417 7.18 9.02 -17.90
N LEU A 418 7.61 8.31 -16.86
CA LEU A 418 7.75 8.87 -15.50
C LEU A 418 8.84 9.94 -15.41
N GLU A 419 9.99 9.71 -16.03
CA GLU A 419 11.08 10.68 -16.08
C GLU A 419 10.60 12.01 -16.67
N TYR A 420 9.88 11.96 -17.79
CA TYR A 420 9.30 13.16 -18.40
C TYR A 420 8.37 13.90 -17.42
N LEU A 421 7.50 13.19 -16.71
CA LEU A 421 6.59 13.79 -15.72
C LEU A 421 7.33 14.46 -14.55
N HIS A 422 8.38 13.82 -14.03
CA HIS A 422 9.09 14.29 -12.85
C HIS A 422 10.12 15.37 -13.16
N MET A 423 10.79 15.28 -14.31
CA MET A 423 11.97 16.07 -14.63
C MET A 423 11.72 17.13 -15.69
N ALA A 424 10.94 16.81 -16.73
CA ALA A 424 10.75 17.69 -17.88
C ALA A 424 9.50 18.58 -17.75
N CYS A 425 8.47 18.14 -17.01
CA CYS A 425 7.30 18.98 -16.73
C CYS A 425 7.65 20.11 -15.74
N ASN A 426 7.09 21.30 -15.98
CA ASN A 426 7.20 22.44 -15.08
C ASN A 426 5.81 23.04 -14.80
N PRO A 427 5.29 22.94 -13.56
CA PRO A 427 5.88 22.22 -12.42
C PRO A 427 5.97 20.70 -12.65
N PRO A 428 6.87 19.98 -11.95
CA PRO A 428 6.89 18.52 -11.93
C PRO A 428 5.52 17.93 -11.59
N LEU A 429 5.17 16.85 -12.27
CA LEU A 429 3.90 16.16 -12.08
C LEU A 429 4.13 14.77 -11.50
N ILE A 430 3.57 14.47 -10.33
CA ILE A 430 3.63 13.13 -9.72
C ILE A 430 2.37 12.36 -10.13
N HIS A 431 2.52 11.15 -10.67
CA HIS A 431 1.39 10.34 -11.14
C HIS A 431 0.52 9.77 -10.01
N ARG A 432 1.16 9.27 -8.92
CA ARG A 432 0.52 8.70 -7.70
C ARG A 432 -0.32 7.42 -7.88
N ASP A 433 -0.31 6.79 -9.06
CA ASP A 433 -1.03 5.52 -9.28
C ASP A 433 -0.39 4.71 -10.42
N VAL A 434 0.94 4.57 -10.37
CA VAL A 434 1.67 3.76 -11.37
C VAL A 434 1.46 2.29 -11.05
N LYS A 435 0.81 1.58 -11.96
CA LYS A 435 0.54 0.13 -11.85
C LYS A 435 0.36 -0.47 -13.24
N THR A 436 0.41 -1.79 -13.33
CA THR A 436 0.28 -2.51 -14.63
C THR A 436 -1.06 -2.24 -15.34
N ASN A 437 -2.13 -1.93 -14.62
CA ASN A 437 -3.43 -1.52 -15.21
C ASN A 437 -3.38 -0.16 -15.90
N ASN A 438 -2.46 0.71 -15.47
CA ASN A 438 -2.30 2.08 -15.96
C ASN A 438 -1.15 2.19 -16.98
N ILE A 439 -0.57 1.07 -17.41
CA ILE A 439 0.37 1.00 -18.53
C ILE A 439 -0.37 0.36 -19.71
N LEU A 440 -0.69 1.15 -20.72
CA LEU A 440 -1.38 0.69 -21.92
C LEU A 440 -0.40 0.41 -23.05
N LEU A 441 -0.77 -0.53 -23.92
CA LEU A 441 0.04 -1.00 -25.03
C LEU A 441 -0.62 -0.64 -26.36
N ASN A 442 0.15 -0.03 -27.26
CA ASN A 442 -0.32 0.23 -28.63
C ASN A 442 -0.13 -1.02 -29.50
N LYS A 443 -0.57 -0.97 -30.76
CA LYS A 443 -0.44 -2.08 -31.75
C LYS A 443 0.99 -2.61 -31.97
N ASN A 444 2.01 -1.85 -31.58
CA ASN A 444 3.42 -2.22 -31.69
C ASN A 444 3.99 -2.75 -30.36
N LEU A 445 3.14 -2.94 -29.34
CA LEU A 445 3.48 -3.27 -27.96
C LEU A 445 4.40 -2.22 -27.30
N GLU A 446 4.20 -0.96 -27.66
CA GLU A 446 4.89 0.18 -27.05
C GLU A 446 4.09 0.70 -25.86
N ALA A 447 4.76 0.95 -24.75
CA ALA A 447 4.14 1.30 -23.49
C ALA A 447 3.85 2.80 -23.39
N LYS A 448 2.64 3.12 -22.90
CA LYS A 448 2.22 4.46 -22.53
C LYS A 448 1.53 4.47 -21.17
N LEU A 449 1.92 5.38 -20.29
CA LEU A 449 1.23 5.60 -19.02
C LEU A 449 -0.12 6.27 -19.25
N ALA A 450 -1.13 5.83 -18.52
CA ALA A 450 -2.52 6.26 -18.58
C ALA A 450 -3.06 6.55 -17.17
N ASP A 451 -4.26 7.12 -17.12
CA ASP A 451 -5.03 7.39 -15.90
C ASP A 451 -4.37 8.38 -14.93
N PHE A 452 -4.46 9.66 -15.28
CA PHE A 452 -3.84 10.77 -14.54
C PHE A 452 -4.83 11.41 -13.56
N GLY A 453 -5.97 10.77 -13.28
CA GLY A 453 -7.00 11.29 -12.37
C GLY A 453 -6.49 11.55 -10.95
N LEU A 454 -5.46 10.82 -10.53
CA LEU A 454 -4.79 11.01 -9.24
C LEU A 454 -3.49 11.81 -9.36
N SER A 455 -3.11 12.36 -10.51
CA SER A 455 -1.86 13.10 -10.63
C SER A 455 -1.88 14.42 -9.83
N LYS A 456 -0.70 14.95 -9.45
CA LYS A 456 -0.58 16.23 -8.75
C LYS A 456 0.71 16.95 -9.10
N ALA A 457 0.60 18.23 -9.41
CA ALA A 457 1.75 19.12 -9.61
C ALA A 457 2.42 19.44 -8.27
N PHE A 458 3.75 19.55 -8.28
CA PHE A 458 4.56 19.86 -7.10
C PHE A 458 5.48 21.05 -7.39
N ASP A 459 5.47 22.07 -6.52
CA ASP A 459 6.39 23.20 -6.63
C ASP A 459 7.77 22.81 -6.09
N LYS A 460 8.81 22.91 -6.92
CA LYS A 460 10.21 22.65 -6.53
C LYS A 460 10.76 23.71 -5.58
N ASP A 461 10.21 24.92 -5.63
CA ASP A 461 10.57 26.01 -4.74
C ASP A 461 9.67 25.92 -3.50
N GLY A 462 10.21 25.47 -2.38
CA GLY A 462 9.50 25.27 -1.10
C GLY A 462 8.95 26.54 -0.43
N SER A 463 8.41 27.49 -1.21
CA SER A 463 7.86 28.77 -0.78
C SER A 463 6.33 28.81 -0.72
N SER A 464 5.63 27.72 -1.03
CA SER A 464 4.19 27.61 -0.81
C SER A 464 3.89 26.58 0.29
N ASN A 465 3.19 27.04 1.33
CA ASN A 465 2.52 26.22 2.35
C ASN A 465 1.40 25.37 1.72
N ILE A 466 1.70 24.55 0.70
CA ILE A 466 0.78 23.55 0.19
C ILE A 466 0.98 22.33 1.09
N PRO A 467 -0.03 21.97 1.91
CA PRO A 467 0.13 20.89 2.87
C PRO A 467 0.53 19.61 2.13
N PHE A 468 1.51 18.89 2.68
CA PHE A 468 1.65 17.45 2.50
C PHE A 468 0.24 16.87 2.38
N SER A 469 -0.07 16.22 1.26
CA SER A 469 -1.41 15.71 1.03
C SER A 469 -1.76 14.78 2.19
N THR A 470 -2.63 15.21 3.12
CA THR A 470 -3.05 14.40 4.28
C THR A 470 -3.86 13.17 3.88
N ARG A 471 -4.22 13.06 2.60
CA ARG A 471 -4.92 11.93 2.03
C ARG A 471 -3.96 11.05 1.24
N VAL A 472 -3.73 9.84 1.75
CA VAL A 472 -3.09 8.73 1.04
C VAL A 472 -3.98 8.35 -0.16
N VAL A 473 -3.39 8.25 -1.34
CA VAL A 473 -4.06 7.90 -2.60
C VAL A 473 -3.18 6.97 -3.40
N GLY A 474 -3.78 6.04 -4.13
CA GLY A 474 -3.10 5.02 -4.93
C GLY A 474 -3.76 3.65 -4.76
N THR A 475 -3.17 2.63 -5.36
CA THR A 475 -3.68 1.26 -5.33
C THR A 475 -2.94 0.44 -4.29
N LEU A 476 -3.67 -0.26 -3.41
CA LEU A 476 -3.09 -1.16 -2.41
C LEU A 476 -2.16 -2.19 -3.08
N GLY A 477 -0.98 -2.42 -2.50
CA GLY A 477 0.08 -3.24 -3.09
C GLY A 477 1.04 -2.50 -4.03
N TYR A 478 0.70 -1.27 -4.45
CA TYR A 478 1.56 -0.35 -5.20
C TYR A 478 1.87 0.95 -4.44
N LEU A 479 1.28 1.12 -3.25
CA LEU A 479 1.55 2.26 -2.39
C LEU A 479 2.97 2.15 -1.81
N ASP A 480 3.70 3.25 -1.88
CA ASP A 480 4.97 3.39 -1.17
C ASP A 480 4.73 3.25 0.35
N PRO A 481 5.70 2.72 1.12
CA PRO A 481 5.54 2.46 2.55
C PRO A 481 5.50 3.73 3.42
N GLU A 482 6.08 4.84 2.96
CA GLU A 482 6.04 6.17 3.61
C GLU A 482 4.73 6.94 3.41
#